data_AF-A0A327Y1A2-F1
#
_entry.id   AF-A0A327Y1A2-F1
#
_cell.length_a   1.000
_cell.length_b   1.000
_cell.length_c   1.000
_cell.angle_alpha   90.00
_cell.angle_beta   90.00
_cell.angle_gamma   90.00
#
_symmetry.space_group_name_H-M   'P 1'
#
loop_
_entity.id
_entity.type
_entity.pdbx_description
1 polymer ?
#
loop_
_entity_poly.entity_id
_entity_poly.type
_entity_poly.pdbx_seq_one_letter_code
_entity_poly.pdbx_strand_id
1 'polypeptide(L)'
;MRRLSEMSLDELYDVEEKLLEELDNGGERDWIYSEIVRVYEKIHQNLSRLTTKERKERKAEIEYVTKQLVKYLITYGTHLKTQLKKDDFTAKNSFKKALKYEQTNPIAHYRLGFLAYKEQQYAEALHYFEKALQYQNGYPNKRFSLNEQQMYYAHLYLANSALFIAEKTYQSMEKLPDHINRDKVPSVELSSLYELLKAE
;
A
#
# COMPACT_ATOMS: atom_id res chain seq x y z
N MET A 1 2.58 25.18 21.54
CA MET A 1 1.80 23.92 21.57
C MET A 1 2.68 22.85 22.21
N ARG A 2 2.17 22.07 23.17
CA ARG A 2 2.93 21.00 23.85
C ARG A 2 3.29 19.92 22.81
N ARG A 3 4.46 19.27 22.94
CA ARG A 3 4.85 18.21 21.99
C ARG A 3 3.93 17.00 22.19
N LEU A 4 3.43 16.39 21.11
CA LEU A 4 2.62 15.15 21.17
C LEU A 4 3.32 14.05 21.99
N SER A 5 4.65 14.05 22.02
CA SER A 5 5.45 13.09 22.80
C SER A 5 5.22 13.14 24.30
N GLU A 6 4.77 14.28 24.83
CA GLU A 6 4.61 14.58 26.25
C GLU A 6 3.14 14.55 26.72
N MET A 7 2.22 14.25 25.80
CA MET A 7 0.77 14.28 26.06
C MET A 7 0.26 12.94 26.59
N SER A 8 -0.70 13.02 27.52
CA SER A 8 -1.47 11.87 28.01
C SER A 8 -2.38 11.30 26.91
N LEU A 9 -3.00 10.14 27.14
CA LEU A 9 -4.00 9.61 26.20
C LEU A 9 -5.20 10.56 26.05
N ASP A 10 -5.72 11.10 27.16
CA ASP A 10 -6.86 12.02 27.14
C ASP A 10 -6.53 13.30 26.36
N GLU A 11 -5.34 13.89 26.59
CA GLU A 11 -4.89 15.06 25.84
C GLU A 11 -4.75 14.77 24.34
N LEU A 12 -4.36 13.55 23.95
CA LEU A 12 -4.26 13.16 22.54
C LEU A 12 -5.65 12.97 21.89
N TYR A 13 -6.63 12.48 22.63
CA TYR A 13 -8.02 12.38 22.17
C TYR A 13 -8.66 13.77 22.00
N ASP A 14 -8.38 14.72 22.90
CA ASP A 14 -8.84 16.11 22.73
C ASP A 14 -8.26 16.77 21.46
N VAL A 15 -7.03 16.42 21.08
CA VAL A 15 -6.42 16.90 19.83
C VAL A 15 -7.03 16.18 18.63
N GLU A 16 -7.24 14.88 18.71
CA GLU A 16 -7.90 14.10 17.66
C GLU A 16 -9.28 14.70 17.35
N GLU A 17 -10.13 14.91 18.35
CA GLU A 17 -11.47 15.47 18.20
C GLU A 17 -11.44 16.81 17.44
N LYS A 18 -10.58 17.75 17.87
CA LYS A 18 -10.44 19.06 17.20
C LYS A 18 -9.98 18.95 15.75
N LEU A 19 -9.05 18.05 15.46
CA LEU A 19 -8.57 17.83 14.09
C LEU A 19 -9.68 17.23 13.21
N LEU A 20 -10.52 16.34 13.76
CA LEU A 20 -11.64 15.77 13.05
C LEU A 20 -12.74 16.81 12.78
N GLU A 21 -13.06 17.65 13.77
CA GLU A 21 -13.98 18.78 13.59
C GLU A 21 -13.48 19.77 12.53
N GLU A 22 -12.19 20.13 12.54
CA GLU A 22 -11.62 21.03 11.52
C GLU A 22 -11.67 20.40 10.11
N LEU A 23 -11.44 19.09 10.01
CA LEU A 23 -11.56 18.34 8.75
C LEU A 23 -13.01 18.36 8.22
N ASP A 24 -13.98 18.11 9.08
CA ASP A 24 -15.40 18.03 8.71
C ASP A 24 -15.98 19.39 8.32
N ASN A 25 -15.45 20.49 8.86
CA ASN A 25 -15.85 21.86 8.53
C ASN A 25 -15.32 22.37 7.16
N GLY A 26 -14.85 21.47 6.30
CA GLY A 26 -14.36 21.81 4.96
C GLY A 26 -12.97 22.46 4.94
N GLY A 27 -12.24 22.37 6.05
CA GLY A 27 -10.83 22.73 6.14
C GLY A 27 -9.95 21.70 5.44
N GLU A 28 -10.07 21.53 4.12
CA GLU A 28 -9.09 20.74 3.36
C GLU A 28 -7.75 21.50 3.33
N ARG A 29 -6.96 21.28 4.38
CA ARG A 29 -5.58 21.73 4.45
C ARG A 29 -4.70 20.50 4.41
N ASP A 30 -3.81 20.38 3.42
CA ASP A 30 -2.93 19.22 3.22
C ASP A 30 -2.24 18.70 4.49
N TRP A 31 -1.95 19.61 5.43
CA TRP A 31 -1.32 19.30 6.70
C TRP A 31 -2.21 18.49 7.66
N ILE A 32 -3.55 18.63 7.59
CA ILE A 32 -4.47 18.06 8.59
C ILE A 32 -4.44 16.53 8.59
N TYR A 33 -4.40 15.91 7.42
CA TYR A 33 -4.28 14.46 7.30
C TYR A 33 -2.97 13.96 7.89
N SER A 34 -1.89 14.72 7.74
CA SER A 34 -0.59 14.37 8.30
C SER A 34 -0.57 14.45 9.83
N GLU A 35 -1.26 15.45 10.41
CA GLU A 35 -1.38 15.62 11.85
C GLU A 35 -2.31 14.56 12.48
N ILE A 36 -3.43 14.24 11.84
CA ILE A 36 -4.31 13.15 12.27
C ILE A 36 -3.54 11.83 12.33
N VAL A 37 -2.74 11.52 11.30
CA VAL A 37 -1.87 10.33 11.30
C VAL A 37 -0.91 10.36 12.48
N ARG A 38 -0.23 11.49 12.74
CA ARG A 38 0.72 11.62 13.86
C ARG A 38 0.05 11.38 15.21
N VAL A 39 -1.16 11.90 15.41
CA VAL A 39 -1.93 11.73 16.65
C VAL A 39 -2.30 10.26 16.83
N TYR A 40 -2.88 9.59 15.83
CA TYR A 40 -3.20 8.17 15.95
C TYR A 40 -1.97 7.28 16.10
N GLU A 41 -0.85 7.58 15.43
CA GLU A 41 0.42 6.87 15.67
C GLU A 41 0.86 6.99 17.13
N LYS A 42 0.68 8.18 17.72
CA LYS A 42 1.04 8.44 19.11
C LYS A 42 0.11 7.73 20.09
N ILE A 43 -1.21 7.79 19.86
CA ILE A 43 -2.21 7.06 20.66
C ILE A 43 -1.91 5.56 20.60
N HIS A 44 -1.73 5.00 19.40
CA HIS A 44 -1.38 3.59 19.21
C HIS A 44 -0.08 3.22 19.92
N GLN A 45 0.95 4.08 19.85
CA GLN A 45 2.21 3.87 20.57
C GLN A 45 1.99 3.83 22.09
N ASN A 46 1.23 4.78 22.65
CA ASN A 46 0.93 4.82 24.08
C ASN A 46 0.17 3.55 24.51
N LEU A 47 -0.84 3.13 23.76
CA LEU A 47 -1.60 1.90 24.03
C LEU A 47 -0.73 0.64 23.92
N SER A 48 0.22 0.59 22.98
CA SER A 48 1.13 -0.56 22.82
C SER A 48 2.10 -0.74 23.99
N ARG A 49 2.37 0.33 24.75
CA ARG A 49 3.27 0.33 25.92
C ARG A 49 2.58 -0.07 27.23
N LEU A 50 1.25 -0.16 27.24
CA LEU A 50 0.48 -0.62 28.40
C LEU A 50 0.84 -2.07 28.75
N THR A 51 0.55 -2.48 29.99
CA THR A 51 0.73 -3.86 30.42
C THR A 51 -0.18 -4.81 29.63
N THR A 52 0.13 -6.11 29.63
CA THR A 52 -0.69 -7.12 28.95
C THR A 52 -2.14 -7.15 29.47
N LYS A 53 -2.35 -6.90 30.78
CA LYS A 53 -3.68 -6.84 31.38
C LYS A 53 -4.47 -5.64 30.84
N GLU A 54 -3.89 -4.45 30.89
CA GLU A 54 -4.52 -3.22 30.40
C GLU A 54 -4.81 -3.28 28.90
N ARG A 55 -3.91 -3.84 28.08
CA ARG A 55 -4.17 -4.04 26.64
C ARG A 55 -5.34 -4.99 26.39
N LYS A 56 -5.53 -6.01 27.24
CA LYS A 56 -6.68 -6.92 27.13
C LYS A 56 -7.98 -6.19 27.47
N GLU A 57 -7.97 -5.35 28.49
CA GLU A 57 -9.12 -4.52 28.90
C GLU A 57 -9.45 -3.46 27.83
N ARG A 58 -8.43 -2.87 27.20
CA ARG A 58 -8.55 -1.85 26.15
C ARG A 58 -8.50 -2.41 24.72
N LYS A 59 -8.75 -3.71 24.52
CA LYS A 59 -8.63 -4.36 23.20
C LYS A 59 -9.47 -3.65 22.13
N ALA A 60 -10.70 -3.28 22.44
CA ALA A 60 -11.60 -2.61 21.51
C ALA A 60 -11.11 -1.20 21.13
N GLU A 61 -10.54 -0.47 22.08
CA GLU A 61 -9.92 0.84 21.86
C GLU A 61 -8.72 0.71 20.92
N ILE A 62 -7.84 -0.27 21.16
CA ILE A 62 -6.69 -0.55 20.29
C ILE A 62 -7.15 -0.89 18.87
N GLU A 63 -8.17 -1.74 18.73
CA GLU A 63 -8.73 -2.10 17.43
C GLU A 63 -9.31 -0.89 16.70
N TYR A 64 -10.05 -0.04 17.41
CA TYR A 64 -10.60 1.21 16.86
C TYR A 64 -9.49 2.14 16.38
N VAL A 65 -8.51 2.44 17.24
CA VAL A 65 -7.37 3.32 16.92
C VAL A 65 -6.59 2.77 15.73
N THR A 66 -6.38 1.45 15.67
CA THR A 66 -5.70 0.80 14.54
C THR A 66 -6.48 0.99 13.24
N LYS A 67 -7.80 0.81 13.26
CA LYS A 67 -8.67 1.03 12.08
C LYS A 67 -8.64 2.50 11.62
N GLN A 68 -8.68 3.46 12.54
CA GLN A 68 -8.59 4.88 12.18
C GLN A 68 -7.20 5.22 11.62
N LEU A 69 -6.14 4.72 12.25
CA LEU A 69 -4.77 4.93 11.78
C LEU A 69 -4.59 4.41 10.34
N VAL A 70 -5.06 3.19 10.05
CA VAL A 70 -5.03 2.64 8.68
C VAL A 70 -5.83 3.51 7.71
N LYS A 71 -7.05 3.93 8.11
CA LYS A 71 -7.89 4.82 7.29
C LYS A 71 -7.16 6.09 6.93
N TYR A 72 -6.59 6.80 7.90
CA TYR A 72 -5.93 8.08 7.66
C TYR A 72 -4.59 7.94 6.96
N LEU A 73 -3.84 6.85 7.16
CA LEU A 73 -2.65 6.55 6.36
C LEU A 73 -3.00 6.37 4.87
N ILE A 74 -4.07 5.64 4.56
CA ILE A 74 -4.53 5.44 3.17
C ILE A 74 -5.07 6.75 2.57
N THR A 75 -5.86 7.51 3.32
CA THR A 75 -6.40 8.80 2.88
C THR A 75 -5.28 9.79 2.64
N TYR A 76 -4.35 9.94 3.58
CA TYR A 76 -3.21 10.85 3.45
C TYR A 76 -2.33 10.47 2.26
N GLY A 77 -1.97 9.20 2.13
CA GLY A 77 -1.20 8.72 0.98
C GLY A 77 -1.91 8.94 -0.36
N THR A 78 -3.24 8.82 -0.40
CA THR A 78 -4.04 9.08 -1.61
C THR A 78 -4.07 10.57 -1.94
N HIS A 79 -4.27 11.43 -0.94
CA HIS A 79 -4.29 12.88 -1.07
C HIS A 79 -2.98 13.43 -1.64
N LEU A 80 -1.84 12.93 -1.16
CA LEU A 80 -0.51 13.29 -1.65
C LEU A 80 -0.29 12.96 -3.14
N LYS A 81 -1.07 12.03 -3.71
CA LYS A 81 -1.01 11.69 -5.14
C LYS A 81 -1.88 12.58 -6.02
N THR A 82 -2.92 13.21 -5.46
CA THR A 82 -3.90 14.01 -6.21
C THR A 82 -3.57 15.50 -6.25
N GLN A 83 -2.77 16.00 -5.30
CA GLN A 83 -2.38 17.41 -5.22
C GLN A 83 -1.27 17.82 -6.20
N LEU A 84 -1.17 19.13 -6.47
CA LEU A 84 -0.26 19.76 -7.45
C LEU A 84 1.23 19.46 -7.21
N LYS A 85 1.64 19.20 -5.96
CA LYS A 85 2.97 18.68 -5.62
C LYS A 85 2.84 17.23 -5.19
N LYS A 86 2.87 16.32 -6.16
CA LYS A 86 2.85 14.87 -5.92
C LYS A 86 4.07 14.46 -5.10
N ASP A 87 3.86 14.04 -3.87
CA ASP A 87 4.90 13.47 -3.01
C ASP A 87 4.73 11.94 -2.97
N ASP A 88 5.27 11.30 -4.02
CA ASP A 88 5.20 9.84 -4.16
C ASP A 88 5.97 9.12 -3.04
N PHE A 89 7.04 9.72 -2.50
CA PHE A 89 7.83 9.13 -1.43
C PHE A 89 7.00 9.03 -0.13
N THR A 90 6.40 10.15 0.28
CA THR A 90 5.56 10.19 1.48
C THR A 90 4.31 9.34 1.29
N ALA A 91 3.70 9.34 0.09
CA ALA A 91 2.59 8.46 -0.24
C ALA A 91 2.97 6.97 -0.10
N LYS A 92 4.11 6.55 -0.68
CA LYS A 92 4.64 5.19 -0.59
C LYS A 92 4.84 4.78 0.87
N ASN A 93 5.42 5.66 1.69
CA ASN A 93 5.63 5.40 3.11
C ASN A 93 4.30 5.24 3.88
N SER A 94 3.31 6.09 3.61
CA SER A 94 1.98 5.99 4.22
C SER A 94 1.29 4.67 3.91
N PHE A 95 1.31 4.21 2.66
CA PHE A 95 0.74 2.91 2.29
C PHE A 95 1.53 1.74 2.91
N LYS A 96 2.87 1.81 2.95
CA LYS A 96 3.70 0.80 3.63
C LYS A 96 3.39 0.72 5.13
N LYS A 97 3.18 1.86 5.79
CA LYS A 97 2.75 1.89 7.20
C LYS A 97 1.36 1.30 7.36
N ALA A 98 0.40 1.62 6.49
CA ALA A 98 -0.95 1.04 6.55
C ALA A 98 -0.89 -0.50 6.51
N LEU A 99 -0.05 -1.06 5.62
CA LEU A 99 0.16 -2.51 5.53
C LEU A 99 0.87 -3.14 6.74
N LYS A 100 1.58 -2.36 7.58
CA LYS A 100 2.12 -2.90 8.85
C LYS A 100 1.01 -3.19 9.85
N TYR A 101 -0.06 -2.40 9.84
CA TYR A 101 -1.23 -2.56 10.71
C TYR A 101 -2.29 -3.48 10.10
N GLU A 102 -2.45 -3.45 8.78
CA GLU A 102 -3.41 -4.27 8.06
C GLU A 102 -2.78 -4.84 6.77
N GLN A 103 -2.13 -5.99 6.91
CA GLN A 103 -1.32 -6.60 5.85
C GLN A 103 -2.12 -6.99 4.60
N THR A 104 -3.43 -7.20 4.73
CA THR A 104 -4.30 -7.65 3.64
C THR A 104 -5.16 -6.52 3.06
N ASN A 105 -4.83 -5.25 3.32
CA ASN A 105 -5.60 -4.13 2.79
C ASN A 105 -5.41 -3.99 1.25
N PRO A 106 -6.45 -4.25 0.42
CA PRO A 106 -6.25 -4.38 -1.02
C PRO A 106 -5.99 -3.05 -1.72
N ILE A 107 -6.61 -1.94 -1.29
CA ILE A 107 -6.32 -0.62 -1.88
C ILE A 107 -4.89 -0.17 -1.58
N ALA A 108 -4.34 -0.44 -0.39
CA ALA A 108 -2.96 -0.10 -0.07
C ALA A 108 -1.96 -0.86 -0.97
N HIS A 109 -2.18 -2.16 -1.20
CA HIS A 109 -1.42 -2.95 -2.17
C HIS A 109 -1.53 -2.37 -3.58
N TYR A 110 -2.74 -2.08 -4.07
CA TYR A 110 -2.94 -1.47 -5.40
C TYR A 110 -2.18 -0.15 -5.56
N ARG A 111 -2.23 0.72 -4.53
CA ARG A 111 -1.54 2.02 -4.57
C ARG A 111 -0.01 1.86 -4.60
N LEU A 112 0.53 0.89 -3.86
CA LEU A 112 1.96 0.56 -3.90
C LEU A 112 2.37 -0.06 -5.23
N GLY A 113 1.54 -0.95 -5.81
CA GLY A 113 1.76 -1.50 -7.14
C GLY A 113 1.86 -0.42 -8.20
N PHE A 114 0.95 0.57 -8.17
CA PHE A 114 1.03 1.71 -9.08
C PHE A 114 2.30 2.56 -8.91
N LEU A 115 2.73 2.80 -7.67
CA LEU A 115 3.95 3.57 -7.41
C LEU A 115 5.20 2.82 -7.89
N ALA A 116 5.30 1.51 -7.60
CA ALA A 116 6.37 0.66 -8.09
C ALA A 116 6.39 0.58 -9.63
N TYR A 117 5.21 0.50 -10.25
CA TYR A 117 5.08 0.53 -11.71
C TYR A 117 5.60 1.83 -12.31
N LYS A 118 5.24 2.98 -11.71
CA LYS A 118 5.75 4.30 -12.12
C LYS A 118 7.27 4.40 -11.97
N GLU A 119 7.84 3.77 -10.94
CA GLU A 119 9.28 3.68 -10.69
C GLU A 119 9.98 2.60 -11.55
N GLN A 120 9.26 1.97 -12.50
CA GLN A 120 9.74 0.88 -13.36
C GLN A 120 10.28 -0.33 -12.57
N GLN A 121 9.86 -0.47 -11.31
CA GLN A 121 10.16 -1.62 -10.47
C GLN A 121 9.13 -2.72 -10.75
N TYR A 122 9.15 -3.27 -11.97
CA TYR A 122 8.10 -4.16 -12.47
C TYR A 122 7.90 -5.42 -11.62
N ALA A 123 8.96 -5.98 -11.02
CA ALA A 123 8.83 -7.11 -10.09
C ALA A 123 8.08 -6.75 -8.80
N GLU A 124 8.37 -5.59 -8.21
CA GLU A 124 7.66 -5.10 -7.01
C GLU A 124 6.20 -4.73 -7.37
N ALA A 125 5.99 -4.13 -8.54
CA ALA A 125 4.66 -3.79 -9.05
C ALA A 125 3.78 -5.03 -9.24
N LEU A 126 4.31 -6.05 -9.93
CA LEU A 126 3.65 -7.35 -10.12
C LEU A 126 3.20 -7.95 -8.78
N HIS A 127 4.11 -8.04 -7.81
CA HIS A 127 3.82 -8.58 -6.48
C HIS A 127 2.65 -7.85 -5.80
N TYR A 128 2.67 -6.52 -5.78
CA TYR A 128 1.61 -5.74 -5.12
C TYR A 128 0.26 -5.85 -5.85
N PHE A 129 0.24 -5.87 -7.19
CA PHE A 129 -1.02 -6.02 -7.92
C PHE A 129 -1.65 -7.41 -7.70
N GLU A 130 -0.85 -8.48 -7.67
CA GLU A 130 -1.34 -9.82 -7.30
C GLU A 130 -1.96 -9.82 -5.90
N LYS A 131 -1.29 -9.21 -4.92
CA LYS A 131 -1.81 -9.11 -3.55
C LYS A 131 -3.08 -8.28 -3.48
N ALA A 132 -3.16 -7.16 -4.20
CA ALA A 132 -4.35 -6.33 -4.24
C ALA A 132 -5.57 -7.11 -4.75
N LEU A 133 -5.40 -7.84 -5.86
CA LEU A 133 -6.45 -8.67 -6.47
C LEU A 133 -6.80 -9.88 -5.61
N GLN A 134 -5.81 -10.53 -5.01
CA GLN A 134 -6.01 -11.66 -4.10
C GLN A 134 -6.84 -11.24 -2.87
N TYR A 135 -6.41 -10.17 -2.19
CA TYR A 135 -7.02 -9.75 -0.93
C TYR A 135 -8.36 -9.06 -1.10
N GLN A 136 -8.65 -8.50 -2.28
CA GLN A 136 -9.95 -7.90 -2.58
C GLN A 136 -11.11 -8.89 -2.36
N ASN A 137 -10.88 -10.17 -2.63
CA ASN A 137 -11.89 -11.22 -2.48
C ASN A 137 -12.17 -11.46 -0.99
N GLY A 138 -13.37 -11.08 -0.53
CA GLY A 138 -13.79 -11.27 0.85
C GLY A 138 -13.26 -10.21 1.83
N TYR A 139 -12.65 -9.12 1.35
CA TYR A 139 -12.24 -8.02 2.21
C TYR A 139 -13.47 -7.33 2.85
N PRO A 140 -13.52 -7.18 4.19
CA PRO A 140 -14.74 -6.75 4.88
C PRO A 140 -15.05 -5.26 4.70
N ASN A 141 -14.02 -4.40 4.56
CA ASN A 141 -14.21 -2.97 4.48
C ASN A 141 -14.32 -2.49 3.01
N LYS A 142 -15.56 -2.38 2.53
CA LYS A 142 -15.86 -1.98 1.14
C LYS A 142 -15.29 -0.63 0.71
N ARG A 143 -15.03 0.30 1.65
CA ARG A 143 -14.40 1.59 1.34
C ARG A 143 -12.95 1.44 0.85
N PHE A 144 -12.26 0.40 1.33
CA PHE A 144 -10.88 0.10 0.98
C PHE A 144 -10.74 -1.11 0.06
N SER A 145 -11.87 -1.60 -0.45
CA SER A 145 -11.90 -2.50 -1.59
C SER A 145 -11.58 -1.75 -2.89
N LEU A 146 -11.03 -2.47 -3.87
CA LEU A 146 -10.91 -2.00 -5.24
C LEU A 146 -12.30 -1.88 -5.89
N ASN A 147 -12.50 -0.83 -6.67
CA ASN A 147 -13.63 -0.75 -7.61
C ASN A 147 -13.29 -1.45 -8.93
N GLU A 148 -14.29 -1.63 -9.81
CA GLU A 148 -14.13 -2.33 -11.09
C GLU A 148 -13.02 -1.73 -11.96
N GLN A 149 -12.94 -0.40 -12.03
CA GLN A 149 -11.91 0.29 -12.79
C GLN A 149 -10.50 0.04 -12.22
N GLN A 150 -10.36 0.04 -10.90
CA GLN A 150 -9.09 -0.27 -10.23
C GLN A 150 -8.70 -1.73 -10.41
N MET A 151 -9.66 -2.66 -10.43
CA MET A 151 -9.41 -4.07 -10.73
C MET A 151 -8.93 -4.23 -12.18
N TYR A 152 -9.59 -3.57 -13.14
CA TYR A 152 -9.16 -3.54 -14.53
C TYR A 152 -7.73 -3.02 -14.66
N TYR A 153 -7.41 -1.88 -14.04
CA TYR A 153 -6.05 -1.35 -14.07
C TYR A 153 -5.04 -2.23 -13.35
N ALA A 154 -5.40 -2.86 -12.24
CA ALA A 154 -4.53 -3.81 -11.56
C ALA A 154 -4.16 -4.98 -12.46
N HIS A 155 -5.13 -5.56 -13.18
CA HIS A 155 -4.87 -6.62 -14.16
C HIS A 155 -3.99 -6.15 -15.33
N LEU A 156 -4.28 -4.96 -15.87
CA LEU A 156 -3.49 -4.37 -16.96
C LEU A 156 -2.03 -4.17 -16.55
N TYR A 157 -1.80 -3.50 -15.42
CA TYR A 157 -0.45 -3.23 -14.93
C TYR A 157 0.27 -4.50 -14.47
N LEU A 158 -0.46 -5.47 -13.93
CA LEU A 158 0.08 -6.80 -13.60
C LEU A 158 0.61 -7.49 -14.85
N ALA A 159 -0.22 -7.62 -15.89
CA ALA A 159 0.17 -8.25 -17.16
C ALA A 159 1.35 -7.51 -17.81
N ASN A 160 1.29 -6.18 -17.87
CA ASN A 160 2.36 -5.40 -18.47
C ASN A 160 3.68 -5.47 -17.68
N SER A 161 3.61 -5.54 -16.35
CA SER A 161 4.80 -5.77 -15.52
C SER A 161 5.43 -7.14 -15.80
N ALA A 162 4.61 -8.17 -15.97
CA ALA A 162 5.09 -9.51 -16.33
C ALA A 162 5.77 -9.51 -17.71
N LEU A 163 5.21 -8.78 -18.69
CA LEU A 163 5.81 -8.63 -20.02
C LEU A 163 7.16 -7.94 -19.98
N PHE A 164 7.31 -6.82 -19.24
CA PHE A 164 8.62 -6.17 -19.07
C PHE A 164 9.66 -7.08 -18.41
N ILE A 165 9.25 -7.88 -17.43
CA ILE A 165 10.15 -8.86 -16.79
C ILE A 165 10.57 -9.93 -17.80
N ALA A 166 9.62 -10.43 -18.60
CA ALA A 166 9.90 -11.42 -19.64
C ALA A 166 10.86 -10.84 -20.70
N GLU A 167 10.56 -9.67 -21.26
CA GLU A 167 11.40 -8.95 -22.22
C GLU A 167 12.85 -8.82 -21.72
N LYS A 168 13.04 -8.28 -20.50
CA LYS A 168 14.38 -8.15 -19.90
C LYS A 168 15.09 -9.50 -19.73
N THR A 169 14.34 -10.55 -19.43
CA THR A 169 14.88 -11.91 -19.29
C THR A 169 15.35 -12.44 -20.63
N TYR A 170 14.56 -12.29 -21.70
CA TYR A 170 14.95 -12.69 -23.06
C TYR A 170 16.17 -11.93 -23.57
N GLN A 171 16.19 -10.60 -23.43
CA GLN A 171 17.36 -9.78 -23.78
C GLN A 171 18.63 -10.21 -23.02
N SER A 172 18.48 -10.76 -21.81
CA SER A 172 19.60 -11.30 -21.03
C SER A 172 20.00 -12.70 -21.53
N MET A 173 19.04 -13.52 -21.93
CA MET A 173 19.28 -14.86 -22.49
C MET A 173 19.97 -14.81 -23.86
N GLU A 174 19.65 -13.84 -24.72
CA GLU A 174 20.30 -13.66 -26.03
C GLU A 174 21.79 -13.36 -25.92
N LYS A 175 22.22 -12.72 -24.82
CA LYS A 175 23.62 -12.41 -24.55
C LYS A 175 24.40 -13.62 -24.04
N LEU A 176 23.73 -14.75 -23.78
CA LEU A 176 24.39 -15.96 -23.32
C LEU A 176 25.14 -16.66 -24.46
N PRO A 177 26.25 -17.36 -24.18
CA PRO A 177 27.05 -18.00 -25.22
C PRO A 177 26.30 -19.05 -26.05
N ASP A 178 26.64 -19.14 -27.34
CA ASP A 178 26.02 -20.07 -28.29
C ASP A 178 26.27 -21.56 -27.98
N HIS A 179 27.28 -21.87 -27.17
CA HIS A 179 27.58 -23.26 -26.78
C HIS A 179 26.61 -23.82 -25.72
N ILE A 180 25.68 -23.01 -25.21
CA ILE A 180 24.60 -23.50 -24.36
C ILE A 180 23.64 -24.35 -25.20
N ASN A 181 23.49 -25.61 -24.83
CA ASN A 181 22.56 -26.51 -25.49
C ASN A 181 21.11 -26.14 -25.14
N ARG A 182 20.44 -25.41 -26.04
CA ARG A 182 19.04 -24.96 -25.91
C ARG A 182 18.02 -26.08 -26.15
N ASP A 183 18.45 -27.23 -26.68
CA ASP A 183 17.61 -28.38 -27.02
C ASP A 183 17.45 -29.37 -25.85
N LYS A 184 18.19 -29.16 -24.74
CA LYS A 184 18.12 -29.94 -23.49
C LYS A 184 17.30 -29.27 -22.40
N VAL A 185 16.27 -28.52 -22.77
CA VAL A 185 15.30 -27.99 -21.79
C VAL A 185 14.38 -29.15 -21.37
N PRO A 186 14.14 -29.39 -20.06
CA PRO A 186 13.16 -30.37 -19.59
C PRO A 186 11.78 -30.14 -20.22
N SER A 187 10.82 -31.06 -20.08
CA SER A 187 9.44 -30.80 -20.51
C SER A 187 8.87 -29.62 -19.73
N VAL A 188 8.93 -28.42 -20.32
CA VAL A 188 8.42 -27.19 -19.73
C VAL A 188 7.09 -26.88 -20.40
N GLU A 189 6.06 -26.69 -19.59
CA GLU A 189 4.80 -26.10 -20.05
C GLU A 189 5.02 -24.61 -20.28
N LEU A 190 4.82 -24.16 -21.51
CA LEU A 190 5.04 -22.77 -21.92
C LEU A 190 3.69 -22.07 -22.15
N SER A 191 3.61 -20.80 -21.76
CA SER A 191 2.45 -19.96 -22.07
C SER A 191 2.25 -19.85 -23.58
N SER A 192 1.01 -19.74 -24.03
CA SER A 192 0.70 -19.48 -25.46
C SER A 192 1.32 -18.17 -25.97
N LEU A 193 1.66 -17.23 -25.08
CA LEU A 193 2.35 -15.98 -25.41
C LEU A 193 3.87 -16.15 -25.59
N TYR A 194 4.44 -17.29 -25.23
CA TYR A 194 5.88 -17.53 -25.24
C TYR A 194 6.50 -17.36 -26.63
N GLU A 195 5.85 -17.88 -27.67
CA GLU A 195 6.35 -17.78 -29.05
C GLU A 195 6.29 -16.35 -29.60
N LEU A 196 5.35 -15.52 -29.13
CA LEU A 196 5.28 -14.10 -29.51
C LEU A 196 6.47 -13.31 -28.95
N LEU A 197 6.95 -13.69 -27.77
CA LEU A 197 8.09 -13.03 -27.11
C LEU A 197 9.45 -13.42 -27.70
N LYS A 198 9.51 -14.47 -28.53
CA LYS A 198 10.74 -14.88 -29.25
C LYS A 198 10.93 -14.17 -30.59
N ALA A 199 9.91 -13.49 -31.10
CA ALA A 199 9.84 -13.04 -32.49
C ALA A 199 10.32 -11.60 -32.73
N GLU A 200 10.91 -10.95 -31.73
CA GLU A 200 11.55 -9.62 -31.81
C GLU A 200 13.06 -9.74 -31.60
#